data_AF-A0A5E4W9R4-F1
#
_entry.id   AF-A0A5E4W9R4-F1
#
_cell.length_a   1.000
_cell.length_b   1.000
_cell.length_c   1.000
_cell.angle_alpha   90.00
_cell.angle_beta   90.00
_cell.angle_gamma   90.00
#
_symmetry.space_group_name_H-M   'P 1'
#
loop_
_entity.id
_entity.type
_entity.pdbx_description
1 polymer ?
#
loop_
_entity_poly.entity_id
_entity_poly.type
_entity_poly.pdbx_seq_one_letter_code
_entity_poly.pdbx_strand_id
1 'polypeptide(L)' 'MSSENQIDLAIALRKLHELASADGDLGDEYWFRVGQLLKRAANMQSEIDALSRELEKCRAEKAKPY' A
#
# COMPACT_ATOMS: atom_id res chain seq x y z
N MET A 1 -4.06 12.85 -13.04
CA MET A 1 -4.51 13.50 -11.79
C MET A 1 -3.86 12.78 -10.62
N SER A 2 -3.03 13.52 -9.87
CA SER A 2 -2.55 13.19 -8.51
C SER A 2 -1.43 12.15 -8.32
N SER A 3 -0.30 12.28 -9.02
CA SER A 3 0.95 11.58 -8.64
C SER A 3 1.69 12.24 -7.46
N GLU A 4 1.23 13.40 -6.98
CA GLU A 4 1.87 14.15 -5.88
C GLU A 4 1.65 13.55 -4.48
N ASN A 5 0.86 12.47 -4.37
CA ASN A 5 0.48 11.87 -3.09
C ASN A 5 0.80 10.36 -3.01
N GLN A 6 1.71 9.86 -3.84
CA GLN A 6 2.24 8.51 -3.64
C GLN A 6 3.19 8.53 -2.45
N ILE A 7 2.65 8.23 -1.27
CA ILE A 7 3.44 7.98 -0.08
C ILE A 7 4.30 6.75 -0.39
N ASP A 8 5.60 6.97 -0.53
CA ASP A 8 6.56 5.87 -0.58
C ASP A 8 6.52 5.18 0.79
N LEU A 9 5.89 4.00 0.79
CA LEU A 9 5.67 3.22 1.98
C LEU A 9 6.98 2.84 2.67
N ALA A 10 8.05 2.60 1.92
CA ALA A 10 9.34 2.26 2.50
C ALA A 10 9.92 3.45 3.27
N ILE A 11 9.80 4.67 2.71
CA ILE A 11 10.24 5.90 3.39
C ILE A 11 9.36 6.18 4.62
N ALA A 12 8.04 6.01 4.50
CA ALA A 12 7.11 6.21 5.61
C ALA A 12 7.40 5.25 6.78
N LEU A 13 7.57 3.96 6.48
CA LEU A 13 7.89 2.94 7.49
C LEU A 13 9.23 3.18 8.17
N ARG A 14 10.25 3.60 7.39
CA ARG A 14 11.57 3.92 7.95
C ARG A 14 11.50 5.10 8.92
N LYS A 15 10.82 6.19 8.52
CA LYS A 15 10.64 7.36 9.39
C LYS A 15 9.82 7.05 10.65
N LEU A 16 8.78 6.22 10.52
CA LEU A 16 8.00 5.77 11.68
C LEU A 16 8.85 4.97 12.65
N HIS A 17 9.72 4.09 12.16
CA HIS A 17 10.65 3.34 13.00
C HIS A 17 11.69 4.25 13.67
N GLU A 18 12.28 5.20 12.93
CA GLU A 18 13.21 6.20 13.48
C GLU A 18 12.57 7.04 14.60
N LEU A 19 11.30 7.42 14.44
CA LEU A 19 10.54 8.16 15.46
C LEU A 19 10.18 7.29 16.67
N ALA A 20 9.82 6.03 16.45
CA ALA A 20 9.46 5.10 17.51
C ALA A 20 10.64 4.77 18.43
N SER A 21 11.83 4.61 17.86
CA SER A 21 13.06 4.36 18.62
C SER A 21 13.53 5.58 19.44
N ALA A 22 13.07 6.80 19.11
CA ALA A 22 13.42 8.01 19.86
C ALA A 22 12.63 8.16 21.17
N ASP A 23 11.43 7.57 21.29
CA ASP A 23 10.53 7.70 22.44
C ASP A 23 10.59 6.50 23.43
N GLY A 24 11.48 5.54 23.18
CA GLY A 24 11.68 4.36 24.04
C GLY A 24 10.70 3.21 23.81
N ASP A 25 10.90 2.11 24.55
CA ASP A 25 10.34 0.76 24.31
C ASP A 25 8.81 0.68 24.12
N LEU A 26 8.05 1.64 24.66
CA LEU A 26 6.57 1.67 24.50
C LEU A 26 6.11 2.15 23.12
N GLY A 27 6.91 2.96 22.43
CA GLY A 27 6.58 3.47 21.09
C GLY A 27 6.77 2.40 20.02
N ASP A 28 7.77 1.53 20.19
CA ASP A 28 8.24 0.62 19.15
C ASP A 28 7.20 -0.45 18.77
N GLU A 29 6.51 -1.08 19.73
CA GLU A 29 5.48 -2.08 19.41
C GLU A 29 4.26 -1.45 18.73
N TYR A 30 3.83 -0.29 19.20
CA TYR A 30 2.67 0.41 18.63
C TYR A 30 2.95 0.86 17.20
N TRP A 31 4.09 1.49 16.96
CA TRP A 31 4.50 1.94 15.62
C TRP A 31 4.81 0.77 14.68
N PHE A 32 5.32 -0.34 15.21
CA PHE A 32 5.47 -1.57 14.44
C PHE A 32 4.12 -2.11 13.95
N ARG A 33 3.09 -2.13 14.80
CA ARG A 33 1.72 -2.53 14.41
C ARG A 33 1.12 -1.59 13.37
N VAL A 34 1.32 -0.28 13.52
CA VAL A 34 0.91 0.71 12.50
C VAL A 34 1.63 0.44 11.18
N GLY A 35 2.91 0.12 11.21
CA GLY A 35 3.67 -0.22 10.01
C GLY A 35 3.17 -1.48 9.30
N GLN A 36 2.80 -2.51 10.06
CA GLN A 36 2.17 -3.72 9.50
C GLN A 36 0.82 -3.42 8.85
N LEU A 37 0.02 -2.53 9.44
CA LEU A 37 -1.26 -2.11 8.87
C LEU A 37 -1.08 -1.41 7.52
N LEU A 38 -0.13 -0.47 7.44
CA LEU A 38 0.18 0.24 6.20
C LEU A 38 0.69 -0.72 5.12
N LYS A 39 1.52 -1.71 5.48
CA LYS A 39 1.97 -2.76 4.57
C LYS A 39 0.83 -3.61 4.03
N ARG A 40 -0.12 -4.00 4.88
CA ARG A 40 -1.32 -4.74 4.45
C ARG A 40 -2.18 -3.90 3.50
N ALA A 41 -2.38 -2.62 3.81
CA ALA A 41 -3.14 -1.71 2.95
C ALA A 41 -2.50 -1.57 1.56
N ALA A 42 -1.18 -1.42 1.48
CA ALA A 42 -0.48 -1.32 0.19
C ALA A 42 -0.54 -2.62 -0.62
N ASN A 43 -0.46 -3.78 0.04
CA ASN A 43 -0.65 -5.07 -0.62
C ASN A 43 -2.08 -5.20 -1.17
N MET A 44 -3.09 -4.85 -0.37
CA MET A 44 -4.50 -4.86 -0.82
C MET A 44 -4.72 -3.93 -2.02
N GLN A 45 -4.13 -2.73 -2.01
CA GLN A 45 -4.21 -1.82 -3.15
C GLN A 45 -3.59 -2.44 -4.41
N SER A 46 -2.44 -3.11 -4.27
CA SER A 46 -1.77 -3.79 -5.39
C SER A 46 -2.61 -4.94 -5.95
N GLU A 47 -3.29 -5.70 -5.09
CA GLU A 47 -4.22 -6.76 -5.49
C GLU A 47 -5.45 -6.19 -6.21
N ILE A 48 -6.03 -5.10 -5.71
CA ILE A 48 -7.15 -4.39 -6.35
C ILE A 48 -6.74 -3.92 -7.75
N ASP A 49 -5.54 -3.35 -7.90
CA ASP A 49 -5.02 -2.88 -9.18
C ASP A 49 -4.76 -4.05 -10.15
N ALA A 50 -4.34 -5.22 -9.64
CA ALA A 50 -4.19 -6.42 -10.45
C ALA A 50 -5.55 -6.96 -10.93
N LEU A 51 -6.51 -7.14 -10.02
CA LEU A 51 -7.87 -7.60 -10.32
C LEU A 51 -8.61 -6.65 -11.27
N SER A 52 -8.43 -5.34 -11.09
CA SER A 52 -9.02 -4.32 -11.97
C SER A 52 -8.50 -4.45 -13.40
N ARG A 53 -7.19 -4.69 -13.57
CA ARG A 53 -6.59 -4.92 -14.89
C ARG A 53 -7.08 -6.21 -15.54
N GLU A 54 -7.26 -7.28 -14.76
CA GLU A 54 -7.84 -8.54 -15.27
C GLU A 54 -9.29 -8.37 -15.70
N LEU A 55 -10.11 -7.68 -14.90
CA LEU A 55 -11.49 -7.36 -15.26
C LEU A 55 -11.57 -6.55 -16.56
N GLU A 56 -10.69 -5.58 -16.73
CA GLU A 56 -10.64 -4.76 -17.95
C GLU A 56 -10.26 -5.59 -19.18
N LYS A 57 -9.31 -6.53 -19.05
CA LYS A 57 -8.98 -7.49 -20.12
C LYS A 57 -10.17 -8.36 -20.49
N CYS A 58 -10.84 -8.97 -19.50
CA CYS A 58 -12.02 -9.80 -19.75
C CYS A 58 -13.16 -9.01 -20.42
N ARG A 59 -13.36 -7.75 -20.04
CA ARG A 59 -14.34 -6.86 -20.68
C ARG A 59 -13.96 -6.57 -22.13
N ALA A 60 -12.68 -6.28 -22.40
CA ALA A 60 -12.19 -6.01 -23.75
C ALA A 60 -12.31 -7.25 -24.66
N GLU A 61 -12.07 -8.45 -24.13
CA GLU A 61 -12.25 -9.71 -24.87
C GLU A 61 -13.73 -9.96 -25.22
N LYS A 62 -14.65 -9.69 -24.28
CA LYS A 62 -16.10 -9.79 -24.53
C LYS A 62 -16.63 -8.71 -25.48
N ALA A 63 -15.94 -7.58 -25.59
CA ALA A 63 -16.33 -6.46 -26.46
C ALA A 63 -15.83 -6.59 -27.91
N LYS A 64 -14.97 -7.57 -28.21
CA LYS A 64 -14.57 -7.86 -29.60
C LYS A 64 -15.69 -8.63 -30.31
N PRO A 65 -16.32 -8.07 -31.36
CA PRO A 65 -17.23 -8.84 -32.20
C PRO A 65 -16.46 -9.91 -32.96
N TYR A 66 -17.07 -11.10 -33.11
CA TYR A 66 -16.58 -12.20 -33.93
C TYR A 66 -16.36 -11.79 -35.38
#